data_AF-A0A535YPS4-F1
#
_entry.id   AF-A0A535YPS4-F1
#
_cell.length_a   1.000
_cell.length_b   1.000
_cell.length_c   1.000
_cell.angle_alpha   90.00
_cell.angle_beta   90.00
_cell.angle_gamma   90.00
#
_symmetry.space_group_name_H-M   'P 1'
#
loop_
_entity.id
_entity.type
_entity.pdbx_description
1 polymer ?
#
loop_
_entity_poly.entity_id
_entity_poly.type
_entity_poly.pdbx_seq_one_letter_code
_entity_poly.pdbx_strand_id
1 'polypeptide(L)'
;MNGGGTLTVLGDVYANGQACVNTNLHEAGNCYGAAGSTCSTAEYWCYNSTPGFTPYDPRTNGGSCNSGDVVGIPVVPAPTLPDPGYTAPSVGFYNTVQSFNLDNRGTYTEMQPGSYGAFHLSGASPAKCAFLDAGVYQWTGGYTSDATNSLLSNELKAPNEEYILPSNPTIGPGTTSQANPQFWNLNGANCAGNFTLAVNIASGYGIKHGGLGVGNWGVELTSVRYDQFLDNTSKFTPNPCLGAPGCRRESAPSACQVAATVDPPIKDQVIDVSITQNAPGAQYYNVYLNPNGCDGNPNNFSFINRFNAPGFSGGSPVGPYPNGGAGAVLSGGTGGWPCGSAGHTICSVTASTLLPNKVCYAQVRTQNCQPPDDEAAPQCFSSCTPPPTTLSQENADMQLQYPPNTGGDVANENYCQAPAAAGTGDPNAPCANAKITPGAVQFYFTAGSCMSQNAQGATYVYSGEQYNWIVIYEAGGVPVTCNNTLDGGAGTQYIGTIYTPAAYWKITGGDRAPLAGQVIAWSATVAGGAQVGVDFNPNYAPAPPAARLIN
;
A
#
# COMPACT_ATOMS: atom_id res chain seq x y z
N MET A 1 -27.15 7.54 9.40
CA MET A 1 -26.81 6.16 9.83
C MET A 1 -28.07 5.38 10.12
N ASN A 2 -28.11 4.10 9.77
CA ASN A 2 -29.21 3.18 10.11
C ASN A 2 -28.65 1.77 10.34
N GLY A 3 -28.66 1.26 11.57
CA GLY A 3 -28.11 -0.08 11.86
C GLY A 3 -27.93 -0.36 13.34
N GLY A 4 -27.50 -1.60 13.65
CA GLY A 4 -27.22 -2.07 15.01
C GLY A 4 -25.72 -2.11 15.35
N GLY A 5 -24.84 -2.11 14.35
CA GLY A 5 -23.38 -1.98 14.52
C GLY A 5 -22.93 -0.53 14.73
N THR A 6 -21.70 -0.36 15.22
CA THR A 6 -21.05 0.94 15.48
C THR A 6 -20.24 1.43 14.29
N LEU A 7 -20.33 2.72 14.00
CA LEU A 7 -19.46 3.46 13.09
C LEU A 7 -18.49 4.30 13.93
N THR A 8 -17.18 4.16 13.70
CA THR A 8 -16.20 5.13 14.22
C THR A 8 -15.77 6.08 13.11
N VAL A 9 -15.82 7.39 13.39
CA VAL A 9 -15.27 8.44 12.53
C VAL A 9 -14.18 9.17 13.31
N LEU A 10 -12.97 9.22 12.76
CA LEU A 10 -11.96 10.22 13.13
C LEU A 10 -12.12 11.40 12.17
N GLY A 11 -12.27 12.61 12.70
CA GLY A 11 -12.66 13.81 11.95
C GLY A 11 -14.14 14.16 12.06
N ASP A 12 -14.52 15.27 11.43
CA ASP A 12 -15.86 15.87 11.51
C ASP A 12 -16.87 15.23 10.54
N VAL A 13 -18.11 14.98 10.98
CA VAL A 13 -19.23 14.61 10.10
C VAL A 13 -20.02 15.87 9.70
N TYR A 14 -20.17 16.14 8.40
CA TYR A 14 -20.88 17.34 7.93
C TYR A 14 -22.07 17.04 7.01
N ALA A 15 -23.23 17.65 7.27
CA ALA A 15 -24.37 17.65 6.37
C ALA A 15 -24.94 19.07 6.14
N ASN A 16 -24.99 19.51 4.88
CA ASN A 16 -25.80 20.68 4.48
C ASN A 16 -27.31 20.43 4.64
N GLY A 17 -27.72 19.16 4.61
CA GLY A 17 -29.07 18.70 4.95
C GLY A 17 -29.16 18.24 6.41
N GLN A 18 -30.02 17.25 6.67
CA GLN A 18 -30.13 16.66 8.01
C GLN A 18 -29.06 15.59 8.24
N ALA A 19 -28.25 15.75 9.29
CA ALA A 19 -27.40 14.70 9.82
C ALA A 19 -28.25 13.78 10.72
N CYS A 20 -28.71 12.66 10.15
CA CYS A 20 -29.48 11.64 10.86
C CYS A 20 -28.53 10.60 11.49
N VAL A 21 -28.07 10.88 12.71
CA VAL A 21 -27.19 10.01 13.52
C VAL A 21 -27.93 9.42 14.73
N ASN A 22 -27.30 8.46 15.39
CA ASN A 22 -27.74 7.78 16.61
C ASN A 22 -26.53 7.44 17.49
N THR A 23 -26.75 6.77 18.63
CA THR A 23 -25.73 6.37 19.62
C THR A 23 -24.65 5.42 19.09
N ASN A 24 -24.80 4.90 17.87
CA ASN A 24 -23.82 4.01 17.28
C ASN A 24 -22.76 4.75 16.46
N LEU A 25 -22.80 6.09 16.38
CA LEU A 25 -21.70 6.91 15.89
C LEU A 25 -20.77 7.19 17.06
N HIS A 26 -19.53 6.71 16.96
CA HIS A 26 -18.42 7.11 17.80
C HIS A 26 -17.64 8.18 17.02
N GLU A 27 -17.71 9.43 17.46
CA GLU A 27 -17.17 10.57 16.73
C GLU A 27 -15.98 11.20 17.44
N ALA A 28 -14.80 11.07 16.84
CA ALA A 28 -13.58 11.76 17.19
C ALA A 28 -13.46 13.05 16.36
N GLY A 29 -14.45 13.92 16.52
CA GLY A 29 -14.69 15.14 15.74
C GLY A 29 -16.09 15.70 16.02
N ASN A 30 -16.52 16.69 15.25
CA ASN A 30 -17.77 17.41 15.43
C ASN A 30 -18.82 17.04 14.37
N CYS A 31 -20.07 16.77 14.80
CA CYS A 31 -21.19 16.59 13.87
C CYS A 31 -21.87 17.93 13.58
N TYR A 32 -21.84 18.32 12.31
CA TYR A 32 -22.50 19.48 11.76
C TYR A 32 -23.74 19.07 10.98
N GLY A 33 -24.87 19.75 11.21
CA GLY A 33 -26.08 19.50 10.45
C GLY A 33 -27.08 20.66 10.45
N ALA A 34 -27.95 20.70 9.44
CA ALA A 34 -29.06 21.67 9.40
C ALA A 34 -30.07 21.43 10.53
N ALA A 35 -31.00 22.37 10.72
CA ALA A 35 -32.05 22.25 11.74
C ALA A 35 -32.85 20.94 11.61
N GLY A 36 -33.05 20.26 12.73
CA GLY A 36 -33.66 18.92 12.79
C GLY A 36 -32.68 17.75 12.69
N SER A 37 -31.38 18.00 12.54
CA SER A 37 -30.33 16.99 12.68
C SER A 37 -30.25 16.43 14.10
N THR A 38 -29.81 15.18 14.24
CA THR A 38 -29.73 14.46 15.52
C THR A 38 -28.31 14.37 16.09
N CYS A 39 -27.37 15.23 15.68
CA CYS A 39 -25.96 15.21 16.11
C CYS A 39 -25.72 14.99 17.62
N SER A 40 -26.61 15.50 18.47
CA SER A 40 -26.54 15.32 19.93
C SER A 40 -26.79 13.90 20.44
N THR A 41 -27.10 12.94 19.56
CA THR A 41 -27.27 11.52 19.92
C THR A 41 -26.04 10.66 19.62
N ALA A 42 -25.00 11.21 18.98
CA ALA A 42 -23.72 10.53 18.80
C ALA A 42 -22.94 10.39 20.13
N GLU A 43 -22.05 9.41 20.21
CA GLU A 43 -21.06 9.30 21.28
C GLU A 43 -19.77 9.98 20.87
N TYR A 44 -19.40 11.07 21.55
CA TYR A 44 -18.17 11.81 21.23
C TYR A 44 -16.97 11.18 21.95
N TRP A 45 -15.93 10.88 21.17
CA TRP A 45 -14.69 10.24 21.62
C TRP A 45 -13.56 11.27 21.71
N CYS A 46 -12.57 10.97 22.53
CA CYS A 46 -11.38 11.80 22.71
C CYS A 46 -10.40 11.60 21.56
N TYR A 47 -9.84 12.69 21.06
CA TYR A 47 -8.88 12.72 19.96
C TYR A 47 -7.88 13.87 20.07
N ASN A 48 -6.80 13.81 19.29
CA ASN A 48 -5.88 14.92 19.09
C ASN A 48 -5.34 14.90 17.65
N SER A 49 -4.46 15.85 17.30
CA SER A 49 -3.93 16.03 15.95
C SER A 49 -2.71 15.17 15.61
N THR A 50 -2.37 14.16 16.42
CA THR A 50 -1.21 13.28 16.17
C THR A 50 -1.59 12.20 15.14
N PRO A 51 -0.85 12.04 14.04
CA PRO A 51 -1.09 10.95 13.10
C PRO A 51 -1.02 9.58 13.78
N GLY A 52 -1.90 8.65 13.39
CA GLY A 52 -2.00 7.31 13.99
C GLY A 52 -2.57 7.30 15.42
N PHE A 53 -3.01 8.44 15.97
CA PHE A 53 -3.67 8.47 17.27
C PHE A 53 -4.96 7.64 17.23
N THR A 54 -5.10 6.73 18.19
CA THR A 54 -6.28 5.88 18.33
C THR A 54 -7.32 6.56 19.24
N PRO A 55 -8.51 6.94 18.75
CA PRO A 55 -9.55 7.52 19.58
C PRO A 55 -9.97 6.61 20.73
N TYR A 56 -10.33 7.21 21.87
CA TYR A 56 -10.86 6.48 23.03
C TYR A 56 -12.08 7.17 23.65
N ASP A 57 -12.91 6.37 24.32
CA ASP A 57 -14.12 6.83 25.00
C ASP A 57 -13.76 7.60 26.31
N PRO A 58 -14.16 8.88 26.49
CA PRO A 58 -13.91 9.65 27.71
C PRO A 58 -14.43 8.98 29.00
N ARG A 59 -15.47 8.13 28.92
CA ARG A 59 -16.02 7.39 30.06
C ARG A 59 -14.99 6.42 30.67
N THR A 60 -14.04 5.92 29.87
CA THR A 60 -12.93 5.07 30.36
C THR A 60 -11.92 5.84 31.20
N ASN A 61 -11.93 7.17 31.13
CA ASN A 61 -11.02 8.09 31.82
C ASN A 61 -11.78 9.09 32.70
N GLY A 62 -12.68 8.58 33.54
CA GLY A 62 -13.41 9.39 34.53
C GLY A 62 -14.47 10.34 33.94
N GLY A 63 -14.80 10.23 32.64
CA GLY A 63 -15.72 11.12 31.94
C GLY A 63 -15.05 12.33 31.27
N SER A 64 -13.73 12.30 31.11
CA SER A 64 -12.94 13.39 30.52
C SER A 64 -11.80 12.86 29.65
N CYS A 65 -11.36 13.65 28.67
CA CYS A 65 -10.14 13.34 27.92
C CYS A 65 -8.88 13.56 28.77
N ASN A 66 -7.80 12.86 28.41
CA ASN A 66 -6.47 13.11 28.94
C ASN A 66 -6.01 14.55 28.62
N SER A 67 -5.08 15.05 29.43
CA SER A 67 -4.50 16.39 29.23
C SER A 67 -3.82 16.51 27.86
N GLY A 68 -4.39 17.33 26.98
CA GLY A 68 -3.90 17.55 25.61
C GLY A 68 -4.84 17.02 24.53
N ASP A 69 -5.76 16.13 24.89
CA ASP A 69 -6.79 15.59 24.00
C ASP A 69 -8.09 16.41 24.11
N VAL A 70 -8.88 16.40 23.04
CA VAL A 70 -10.16 17.10 22.93
C VAL A 70 -11.31 16.13 22.66
N VAL A 71 -12.53 16.52 23.03
CA VAL A 71 -13.77 15.84 22.66
C VAL A 71 -14.58 16.76 21.74
N GLY A 72 -15.18 16.20 20.70
CA GLY A 72 -16.00 16.96 19.76
C GLY A 72 -17.38 17.34 20.30
N ILE A 73 -18.13 18.12 19.51
CA ILE A 73 -19.46 18.63 19.88
C ILE A 73 -20.47 18.56 18.71
N PRO A 74 -21.78 18.50 19.02
CA PRO A 74 -22.83 18.69 18.03
C PRO A 74 -23.02 20.17 17.69
N VAL A 75 -23.06 20.50 16.39
CA VAL A 75 -23.28 21.86 15.87
C VAL A 75 -24.53 21.88 15.00
N VAL A 76 -25.66 22.27 15.61
CA VAL A 76 -26.98 22.32 14.95
C VAL A 76 -27.73 23.60 15.36
N PRO A 77 -28.17 24.46 14.41
CA PRO A 77 -27.89 24.39 12.98
C PRO A 77 -26.44 24.79 12.65
N ALA A 78 -25.78 24.02 11.80
CA ALA A 78 -24.54 24.42 11.16
C ALA A 78 -24.76 25.46 10.04
N PRO A 79 -23.70 26.17 9.61
CA PRO A 79 -23.68 26.88 8.32
C PRO A 79 -23.91 25.95 7.12
N THR A 80 -23.73 26.48 5.90
CA THR A 80 -23.61 25.66 4.70
C THR A 80 -22.15 25.55 4.30
N LEU A 81 -21.66 24.34 4.08
CA LEU A 81 -20.36 24.05 3.50
C LEU A 81 -20.48 23.97 1.97
N PRO A 82 -19.81 24.85 1.20
CA PRO A 82 -19.79 24.74 -0.26
C PRO A 82 -19.10 23.45 -0.72
N ASP A 83 -19.53 22.91 -1.86
CA ASP A 83 -18.79 21.86 -2.56
C ASP A 83 -17.37 22.37 -2.90
N PRO A 84 -16.29 21.66 -2.51
CA PRO A 84 -14.93 22.02 -2.88
C PRO A 84 -14.68 22.11 -4.39
N GLY A 85 -15.52 21.47 -5.23
CA GLY A 85 -15.41 21.57 -6.68
C GLY A 85 -14.15 20.93 -7.23
N TYR A 86 -13.67 19.84 -6.62
CA TYR A 86 -12.50 19.09 -7.08
C TYR A 86 -12.67 18.65 -8.54
N THR A 87 -11.53 18.55 -9.24
CA THR A 87 -11.46 18.13 -10.64
C THR A 87 -10.51 16.95 -10.79
N ALA A 88 -10.74 16.11 -11.81
CA ALA A 88 -9.87 15.01 -12.20
C ALA A 88 -9.06 15.37 -13.47
N PRO A 89 -7.98 16.18 -13.36
CA PRO A 89 -7.31 16.74 -14.53
C PRO A 89 -6.63 15.69 -15.42
N SER A 90 -6.15 14.59 -14.82
CA SER A 90 -5.30 13.62 -15.52
C SER A 90 -6.06 12.56 -16.31
N VAL A 91 -7.39 12.49 -16.20
CA VAL A 91 -8.24 11.50 -16.91
C VAL A 91 -7.95 11.47 -18.41
N GLY A 92 -7.75 12.65 -19.01
CA GLY A 92 -7.46 12.81 -20.44
C GLY A 92 -6.16 12.16 -20.94
N PHE A 93 -5.27 11.74 -20.06
CA PHE A 93 -4.03 11.02 -20.40
C PHE A 93 -4.19 9.50 -20.43
N TYR A 94 -5.28 8.95 -19.88
CA TYR A 94 -5.50 7.50 -19.72
C TYR A 94 -6.75 7.04 -20.49
N ASN A 95 -6.83 7.39 -21.78
CA ASN A 95 -7.98 7.10 -22.65
C ASN A 95 -7.88 5.77 -23.44
N THR A 96 -6.76 5.05 -23.33
CA THR A 96 -6.56 3.76 -24.00
C THR A 96 -7.61 2.75 -23.52
N VAL A 97 -8.33 2.10 -24.43
CA VAL A 97 -9.26 1.02 -24.06
C VAL A 97 -8.46 -0.20 -23.62
N GLN A 98 -8.78 -0.71 -22.43
CA GLN A 98 -8.12 -1.85 -21.80
C GLN A 98 -9.10 -3.02 -21.64
N SER A 99 -8.55 -4.23 -21.53
CA SER A 99 -9.30 -5.43 -21.17
C SER A 99 -8.69 -6.08 -19.93
N PHE A 100 -9.53 -6.68 -19.08
CA PHE A 100 -9.05 -7.51 -17.99
C PHE A 100 -8.65 -8.88 -18.56
N ASN A 101 -7.34 -9.09 -18.74
CA ASN A 101 -6.78 -10.31 -19.31
C ASN A 101 -6.24 -11.17 -18.18
N LEU A 102 -7.06 -12.12 -17.70
CA LEU A 102 -6.75 -12.97 -16.55
C LEU A 102 -5.37 -13.63 -16.68
N ASP A 103 -4.63 -13.63 -15.57
CA ASP A 103 -3.34 -14.28 -15.36
C ASP A 103 -2.26 -13.92 -16.38
N ASN A 104 -2.30 -12.71 -16.96
CA ASN A 104 -1.33 -12.24 -17.95
C ASN A 104 0.13 -12.11 -17.43
N ARG A 105 0.43 -12.49 -16.18
CA ARG A 105 1.78 -12.53 -15.58
C ARG A 105 2.13 -13.79 -14.79
N GLY A 106 1.20 -14.45 -14.10
CA GLY A 106 1.56 -15.48 -13.11
C GLY A 106 0.34 -16.05 -12.42
N THR A 107 0.45 -16.19 -11.10
CA THR A 107 -0.69 -16.22 -10.17
C THR A 107 -1.41 -14.86 -10.07
N TYR A 108 -1.22 -13.96 -11.05
CA TYR A 108 -1.81 -12.64 -11.06
C TYR A 108 -1.93 -12.05 -12.47
N THR A 109 -2.81 -11.05 -12.55
CA THR A 109 -3.04 -10.16 -13.69
C THR A 109 -2.40 -8.80 -13.40
N GLU A 110 -1.55 -8.30 -14.29
CA GLU A 110 -1.12 -6.90 -14.29
C GLU A 110 -2.07 -6.09 -15.18
N MET A 111 -2.74 -5.11 -14.58
CA MET A 111 -3.67 -4.18 -15.21
C MET A 111 -2.96 -2.89 -15.55
N GLN A 112 -3.32 -2.30 -16.70
CA GLN A 112 -2.78 -1.04 -17.18
C GLN A 112 -3.83 0.06 -16.99
N PRO A 113 -3.46 1.30 -16.64
CA PRO A 113 -4.43 2.39 -16.58
C PRO A 113 -5.05 2.65 -17.95
N GLY A 114 -6.29 3.13 -17.95
CA GLY A 114 -7.09 3.25 -19.17
C GLY A 114 -8.59 3.14 -18.94
N SER A 115 -9.32 2.99 -20.05
CA SER A 115 -10.76 2.82 -20.09
C SER A 115 -11.15 1.34 -20.11
N TYR A 116 -11.83 0.90 -19.05
CA TYR A 116 -12.40 -0.44 -18.92
C TYR A 116 -13.91 -0.38 -19.17
N GLY A 117 -14.47 -1.46 -19.73
CA GLY A 117 -15.91 -1.63 -19.92
C GLY A 117 -16.64 -1.94 -18.60
N ALA A 118 -17.53 -2.92 -18.63
CA ALA A 118 -18.05 -3.52 -17.39
C ALA A 118 -16.93 -4.35 -16.74
N PHE A 119 -16.38 -3.88 -15.62
CA PHE A 119 -15.35 -4.61 -14.87
C PHE A 119 -16.00 -5.45 -13.77
N HIS A 120 -15.59 -6.71 -13.67
CA HIS A 120 -16.04 -7.62 -12.62
C HIS A 120 -14.88 -8.50 -12.13
N LEU A 121 -14.41 -8.24 -10.91
CA LEU A 121 -13.56 -9.15 -10.15
C LEU A 121 -14.41 -10.33 -9.62
N SER A 122 -14.89 -11.16 -10.54
CA SER A 122 -15.65 -12.39 -10.27
C SER A 122 -14.74 -13.53 -9.76
N GLY A 123 -15.23 -14.50 -8.99
CA GLY A 123 -14.38 -15.52 -8.32
C GLY A 123 -14.14 -16.83 -9.07
N ALA A 124 -14.40 -16.86 -10.38
CA ALA A 124 -14.30 -18.10 -11.15
C ALA A 124 -12.86 -18.65 -11.19
N SER A 125 -12.64 -19.80 -10.51
CA SER A 125 -11.38 -20.56 -10.46
C SER A 125 -10.59 -20.51 -11.78
N PRO A 126 -9.29 -20.16 -11.78
CA PRO A 126 -8.36 -20.08 -10.64
C PRO A 126 -8.52 -18.81 -9.76
N ALA A 127 -7.66 -18.69 -8.75
CA ALA A 127 -7.56 -17.53 -7.87
C ALA A 127 -7.16 -16.26 -8.63
N LYS A 128 -7.50 -15.07 -8.09
CA LYS A 128 -7.49 -13.83 -8.88
C LYS A 128 -6.89 -12.65 -8.17
N CYS A 129 -5.57 -12.52 -8.31
CA CYS A 129 -4.92 -11.27 -7.98
C CYS A 129 -4.83 -10.35 -9.19
N ALA A 130 -5.15 -9.09 -9.00
CA ALA A 130 -5.03 -8.03 -9.98
C ALA A 130 -4.13 -6.94 -9.41
N PHE A 131 -2.93 -6.80 -9.96
CA PHE A 131 -2.05 -5.68 -9.70
C PHE A 131 -2.41 -4.52 -10.62
N LEU A 132 -2.59 -3.31 -10.07
CA LEU A 132 -2.84 -2.09 -10.85
C LEU A 132 -1.55 -1.29 -11.04
N ASP A 133 -1.15 -1.05 -12.29
CA ASP A 133 -0.14 -0.05 -12.62
C ASP A 133 -0.66 1.38 -12.32
N ALA A 134 0.26 2.30 -11.98
CA ALA A 134 -0.09 3.67 -11.61
C ALA A 134 -0.84 4.42 -12.74
N GLY A 135 -1.92 5.14 -12.39
CA GLY A 135 -2.70 5.90 -13.38
C GLY A 135 -4.19 6.01 -13.06
N VAL A 136 -4.97 6.44 -14.06
CA VAL A 136 -6.44 6.54 -13.94
C VAL A 136 -7.11 5.32 -14.59
N TYR A 137 -8.05 4.72 -13.86
CA TYR A 137 -8.89 3.62 -14.32
C TYR A 137 -10.31 4.14 -14.55
N GLN A 138 -10.71 4.30 -15.82
CA GLN A 138 -12.05 4.78 -16.18
C GLN A 138 -13.02 3.61 -16.30
N TRP A 139 -13.95 3.48 -15.37
CA TRP A 139 -14.88 2.34 -15.27
C TRP A 139 -16.15 2.57 -16.10
N THR A 140 -16.06 2.58 -17.42
CA THR A 140 -17.16 3.03 -18.30
C THR A 140 -18.43 2.19 -18.24
N GLY A 141 -18.32 0.91 -17.87
CA GLY A 141 -19.47 0.01 -17.62
C GLY A 141 -19.69 -0.29 -16.14
N GLY A 142 -19.05 0.45 -15.23
CA GLY A 142 -19.07 0.18 -13.78
C GLY A 142 -18.01 -0.81 -13.30
N TYR A 143 -17.90 -0.89 -11.99
CA TYR A 143 -16.94 -1.70 -11.23
C TYR A 143 -17.68 -2.63 -10.28
N THR A 144 -17.44 -3.94 -10.38
CA THR A 144 -17.95 -4.94 -9.43
C THR A 144 -16.81 -5.74 -8.82
N SER A 145 -16.81 -5.89 -7.50
CA SER A 145 -15.90 -6.77 -6.74
C SER A 145 -16.70 -7.46 -5.64
N ASP A 146 -16.95 -8.76 -5.82
CA ASP A 146 -17.92 -9.52 -5.01
C ASP A 146 -17.49 -10.97 -4.72
N ALA A 147 -16.21 -11.27 -4.93
CA ALA A 147 -15.75 -12.63 -5.05
C ALA A 147 -14.64 -13.04 -4.08
N THR A 148 -14.87 -14.15 -3.39
CA THR A 148 -13.86 -14.84 -2.60
C THR A 148 -12.73 -15.37 -3.49
N ASN A 149 -11.53 -15.50 -2.91
CA ASN A 149 -10.29 -15.88 -3.59
C ASN A 149 -9.84 -14.87 -4.66
N SER A 150 -10.20 -13.60 -4.48
CA SER A 150 -9.73 -12.49 -5.32
C SER A 150 -9.23 -11.32 -4.49
N LEU A 151 -8.24 -10.59 -5.02
CA LEU A 151 -7.71 -9.35 -4.46
C LEU A 151 -7.27 -8.42 -5.59
N LEU A 152 -7.75 -7.18 -5.59
CA LEU A 152 -7.30 -6.15 -6.53
C LEU A 152 -6.58 -5.03 -5.77
N SER A 153 -5.36 -4.70 -6.17
CA SER A 153 -4.53 -3.73 -5.44
C SER A 153 -3.43 -3.10 -6.29
N ASN A 154 -2.96 -1.91 -5.91
CA ASN A 154 -1.71 -1.31 -6.39
C ASN A 154 -0.52 -1.51 -5.41
N GLU A 155 -0.69 -2.26 -4.32
CA GLU A 155 0.35 -2.52 -3.31
C GLU A 155 1.48 -3.42 -3.81
N LEU A 156 2.71 -2.97 -3.65
CA LEU A 156 3.90 -3.74 -4.01
C LEU A 156 4.50 -4.34 -2.73
N LYS A 157 4.38 -5.66 -2.60
CA LYS A 157 4.81 -6.43 -1.43
C LYS A 157 5.96 -7.37 -1.75
N ALA A 158 6.74 -7.72 -0.73
CA ALA A 158 7.84 -8.68 -0.84
C ALA A 158 7.34 -10.11 -1.21
N PRO A 159 8.19 -10.97 -1.76
CA PRO A 159 7.94 -12.41 -1.77
C PRO A 159 8.23 -12.96 -0.37
N ASN A 160 7.36 -13.80 0.18
CA ASN A 160 7.42 -14.24 1.58
C ASN A 160 7.52 -13.05 2.55
N GLU A 161 6.48 -12.21 2.60
CA GLU A 161 6.33 -11.07 3.52
C GLU A 161 6.77 -11.45 4.95
N GLU A 162 7.64 -10.64 5.56
CA GLU A 162 8.15 -10.86 6.92
C GLU A 162 7.03 -10.82 7.97
N TYR A 163 7.30 -11.16 9.24
CA TYR A 163 6.31 -11.02 10.31
C TYR A 163 6.75 -10.01 11.36
N ILE A 164 5.85 -9.10 11.70
CA ILE A 164 6.04 -8.01 12.65
C ILE A 164 5.27 -8.33 13.94
N LEU A 165 6.00 -8.71 14.98
CA LEU A 165 5.45 -8.78 16.34
C LEU A 165 6.10 -7.67 17.20
N PRO A 166 5.42 -6.52 17.41
CA PRO A 166 5.99 -5.38 18.14
C PRO A 166 6.47 -5.67 19.56
N SER A 167 6.07 -6.81 20.14
CA SER A 167 6.43 -7.24 21.49
C SER A 167 7.59 -8.25 21.55
N ASN A 168 8.16 -8.71 20.43
CA ASN A 168 9.28 -9.67 20.47
C ASN A 168 10.25 -9.59 19.27
N PRO A 169 11.50 -9.09 19.45
CA PRO A 169 12.48 -9.01 18.36
C PRO A 169 13.03 -10.37 17.89
N THR A 170 12.77 -11.48 18.59
CA THR A 170 13.14 -12.82 18.07
C THR A 170 12.10 -13.40 17.11
N ILE A 171 11.00 -12.69 16.87
CA ILE A 171 9.89 -13.03 15.97
C ILE A 171 9.54 -11.72 15.25
N GLY A 172 10.36 -11.36 14.27
CA GLY A 172 10.39 -10.00 13.72
C GLY A 172 11.19 -9.89 12.42
N PRO A 173 11.47 -8.66 11.96
CA PRO A 173 12.40 -8.39 10.86
C PRO A 173 13.78 -9.02 11.06
N GLY A 174 14.47 -9.35 9.97
CA GLY A 174 15.74 -10.07 10.03
C GLY A 174 15.66 -11.52 10.52
N THR A 175 14.45 -12.07 10.75
CA THR A 175 14.22 -13.48 11.15
C THR A 175 13.53 -14.27 10.05
N THR A 176 13.41 -15.60 10.22
CA THR A 176 12.65 -16.47 9.32
C THR A 176 11.14 -16.44 9.56
N SER A 177 10.62 -15.43 10.28
CA SER A 177 9.20 -15.32 10.62
C SER A 177 8.45 -14.69 9.44
N GLN A 178 7.38 -15.35 8.98
CA GLN A 178 6.62 -14.97 7.78
C GLN A 178 5.19 -14.58 8.15
N ALA A 179 4.66 -13.52 7.55
CA ALA A 179 3.29 -13.06 7.79
C ALA A 179 2.26 -14.15 7.51
N ASN A 180 1.23 -14.22 8.35
CA ASN A 180 0.08 -15.09 8.15
C ASN A 180 -1.22 -14.40 8.61
N PRO A 181 -2.11 -13.99 7.67
CA PRO A 181 -1.97 -14.09 6.22
C PRO A 181 -0.89 -13.13 5.67
N GLN A 182 -0.30 -13.48 4.53
CA GLN A 182 0.37 -12.49 3.69
C GLN A 182 -0.68 -11.63 2.96
N PHE A 183 -0.36 -10.39 2.63
CA PHE A 183 -1.21 -9.43 1.92
C PHE A 183 -1.85 -10.03 0.66
N TRP A 184 -1.04 -10.56 -0.26
CA TRP A 184 -1.54 -11.17 -1.50
C TRP A 184 -2.21 -12.55 -1.30
N ASN A 185 -2.34 -13.00 -0.06
CA ASN A 185 -3.13 -14.17 0.33
C ASN A 185 -4.45 -13.78 1.05
N LEU A 186 -4.70 -12.49 1.30
CA LEU A 186 -5.99 -12.00 1.81
C LEU A 186 -7.15 -12.44 0.94
N ASN A 187 -8.33 -12.57 1.56
CA ASN A 187 -9.55 -13.09 0.94
C ASN A 187 -9.38 -14.49 0.28
N GLY A 188 -8.33 -15.24 0.63
CA GLY A 188 -8.02 -16.54 0.01
C GLY A 188 -7.41 -16.45 -1.39
N ALA A 189 -6.91 -15.29 -1.81
CA ALA A 189 -6.39 -15.10 -3.16
C ALA A 189 -5.09 -15.90 -3.45
N ASN A 190 -4.30 -16.21 -2.42
CA ASN A 190 -3.12 -17.11 -2.49
C ASN A 190 -2.05 -16.75 -3.55
N CYS A 191 -1.88 -15.47 -3.88
CA CYS A 191 -0.96 -15.03 -4.93
C CYS A 191 0.39 -14.52 -4.43
N ALA A 192 0.64 -14.50 -3.11
CA ALA A 192 1.87 -13.93 -2.55
C ALA A 192 3.13 -14.51 -3.19
N GLY A 193 4.14 -13.65 -3.38
CA GLY A 193 5.40 -14.06 -3.96
C GLY A 193 6.11 -15.08 -3.07
N ASN A 194 6.95 -15.90 -3.67
CA ASN A 194 7.74 -16.91 -2.96
C ASN A 194 9.10 -17.07 -3.66
N PHE A 195 10.14 -17.27 -2.85
CA PHE A 195 11.48 -17.59 -3.30
C PHE A 195 12.07 -18.75 -2.50
N THR A 196 13.09 -19.39 -3.06
CA THR A 196 13.87 -20.44 -2.40
C THR A 196 15.37 -20.24 -2.65
N LEU A 197 16.18 -20.71 -1.70
CA LEU A 197 17.64 -20.74 -1.82
C LEU A 197 18.16 -22.14 -2.18
N ALA A 198 19.19 -22.19 -3.03
CA ALA A 198 19.97 -23.39 -3.28
C ALA A 198 21.47 -23.08 -3.16
N VAL A 199 22.24 -23.99 -2.55
CA VAL A 199 23.70 -23.86 -2.44
C VAL A 199 24.38 -24.73 -3.49
N ASN A 200 25.00 -24.09 -4.48
CA ASN A 200 25.65 -24.75 -5.61
C ASN A 200 27.18 -24.55 -5.59
N ILE A 201 27.90 -25.19 -6.53
CA ILE A 201 29.35 -25.08 -6.67
C ILE A 201 29.67 -24.32 -7.96
N ALA A 202 30.40 -23.20 -7.84
CA ALA A 202 30.92 -22.43 -8.96
C ALA A 202 32.40 -22.15 -8.74
N SER A 203 33.26 -23.00 -9.33
CA SER A 203 34.73 -22.99 -9.15
C SER A 203 35.34 -21.60 -9.33
N GLY A 204 36.09 -21.12 -8.32
CA GLY A 204 36.68 -19.77 -8.28
C GLY A 204 35.74 -18.63 -7.85
N TYR A 205 34.45 -18.88 -7.66
CA TYR A 205 33.43 -17.86 -7.35
C TYR A 205 32.80 -18.00 -5.95
N GLY A 206 33.35 -18.88 -5.09
CA GLY A 206 32.76 -19.14 -3.77
C GLY A 206 32.74 -17.93 -2.82
N ILE A 207 31.67 -17.82 -2.03
CA ILE A 207 31.49 -16.78 -1.01
C ILE A 207 32.20 -17.14 0.31
N LYS A 208 32.54 -16.14 1.13
CA LYS A 208 33.39 -16.31 2.33
C LYS A 208 32.89 -15.56 3.57
N HIS A 209 32.68 -16.26 4.67
CA HIS A 209 32.46 -15.65 5.99
C HIS A 209 33.75 -15.04 6.57
N GLY A 210 34.93 -15.51 6.15
CA GLY A 210 36.22 -14.97 6.60
C GLY A 210 37.04 -15.92 7.49
N GLY A 211 36.74 -17.21 7.47
CA GLY A 211 37.50 -18.27 8.14
C GLY A 211 37.38 -19.58 7.38
N LEU A 212 38.19 -20.60 7.72
CA LEU A 212 38.16 -21.90 7.02
C LEU A 212 36.99 -22.81 7.48
N GLY A 213 35.78 -22.24 7.56
CA GLY A 213 34.63 -22.82 8.26
C GLY A 213 33.38 -23.02 7.42
N VAL A 214 32.36 -23.58 8.07
CA VAL A 214 30.96 -23.54 7.63
C VAL A 214 30.30 -22.35 8.32
N GLY A 215 29.48 -21.60 7.60
CA GLY A 215 28.68 -20.52 8.17
C GLY A 215 27.31 -20.40 7.50
N ASN A 216 26.41 -19.66 8.14
CA ASN A 216 25.06 -19.41 7.69
C ASN A 216 24.94 -17.97 7.18
N TRP A 217 24.46 -17.82 5.94
CA TRP A 217 24.04 -16.52 5.41
C TRP A 217 22.53 -16.35 5.57
N GLY A 218 22.09 -15.14 5.88
CA GLY A 218 20.70 -14.72 5.74
C GLY A 218 20.49 -14.03 4.40
N VAL A 219 19.41 -14.35 3.69
CA VAL A 219 19.04 -13.72 2.42
C VAL A 219 17.64 -13.15 2.51
N GLU A 220 17.49 -11.90 2.09
CA GLU A 220 16.22 -11.18 2.00
C GLU A 220 16.06 -10.54 0.61
N LEU A 221 14.81 -10.43 0.16
CA LEU A 221 14.44 -9.84 -1.12
C LEU A 221 13.46 -8.69 -0.91
N THR A 222 13.56 -7.65 -1.75
CA THR A 222 12.50 -6.66 -1.93
C THR A 222 11.97 -6.71 -3.36
N SER A 223 10.65 -6.56 -3.51
CA SER A 223 10.01 -6.41 -4.81
C SER A 223 10.22 -4.99 -5.32
N VAL A 224 10.61 -4.83 -6.58
CA VAL A 224 10.92 -3.51 -7.17
C VAL A 224 10.21 -3.35 -8.51
N ARG A 225 9.66 -2.14 -8.74
CA ARG A 225 9.07 -1.73 -10.01
C ARG A 225 9.33 -0.25 -10.28
N TYR A 226 9.07 0.18 -11.51
CA TYR A 226 9.06 1.58 -11.89
C TYR A 226 7.70 1.94 -12.48
N ASP A 227 7.13 3.04 -11.98
CA ASP A 227 5.82 3.54 -12.39
C ASP A 227 5.98 4.91 -13.07
N GLN A 228 5.36 5.07 -14.24
CA GLN A 228 5.32 6.35 -14.96
C GLN A 228 4.06 7.13 -14.62
N PHE A 229 4.15 8.46 -14.59
CA PHE A 229 2.99 9.34 -14.52
C PHE A 229 2.89 10.16 -15.81
N LEU A 230 1.84 9.90 -16.60
CA LEU A 230 1.76 10.36 -17.99
C LEU A 230 1.24 11.79 -18.17
N ASP A 231 0.67 12.40 -17.13
CA ASP A 231 0.23 13.80 -17.17
C ASP A 231 1.45 14.72 -17.26
N ASN A 232 1.60 15.36 -18.42
CA ASN A 232 2.70 16.27 -18.73
C ASN A 232 2.27 17.75 -18.70
N THR A 233 1.12 18.07 -18.09
CA THR A 233 0.68 19.46 -17.95
C THR A 233 1.62 20.26 -17.04
N SER A 234 1.60 21.58 -17.20
CA SER A 234 2.39 22.51 -16.38
C SER A 234 2.09 22.43 -14.88
N LYS A 235 0.95 21.85 -14.47
CA LYS A 235 0.58 21.60 -13.07
C LYS A 235 1.55 20.68 -12.34
N PHE A 236 2.13 19.72 -13.06
CA PHE A 236 3.02 18.69 -12.52
C PHE A 236 4.47 18.87 -12.99
N THR A 237 4.82 20.00 -13.59
CA THR A 237 6.17 20.26 -14.10
C THR A 237 7.09 20.84 -13.01
N PRO A 238 8.31 20.30 -12.80
CA PRO A 238 8.89 19.13 -13.45
C PRO A 238 8.25 17.82 -12.96
N ASN A 239 7.87 16.93 -13.88
CA ASN A 239 7.32 15.61 -13.55
C ASN A 239 8.49 14.60 -13.50
N PRO A 240 8.99 14.18 -12.31
CA PRO A 240 10.11 13.24 -12.20
C PRO A 240 9.77 11.82 -12.70
N CYS A 241 8.49 11.48 -12.82
CA CYS A 241 8.01 10.15 -13.20
C CYS A 241 7.58 10.06 -14.68
N LEU A 242 7.74 11.11 -15.48
CA LEU A 242 7.27 11.15 -16.87
C LEU A 242 8.11 10.26 -17.80
N GLY A 243 9.43 10.37 -17.70
CA GLY A 243 10.37 9.65 -18.56
C GLY A 243 10.59 8.21 -18.10
N ALA A 244 10.72 7.27 -19.03
CA ALA A 244 11.07 5.89 -18.72
C ALA A 244 12.46 5.81 -18.01
N PRO A 245 12.63 4.92 -17.02
CA PRO A 245 11.70 3.89 -16.58
C PRO A 245 10.53 4.39 -15.71
N GLY A 246 10.57 5.63 -15.22
CA GLY A 246 9.59 6.20 -14.28
C GLY A 246 10.17 6.39 -12.88
N CYS A 247 9.31 6.60 -11.89
CA CYS A 247 9.69 6.67 -10.50
C CYS A 247 9.75 5.28 -9.87
N ARG A 248 10.78 5.02 -9.07
CA ARG A 248 11.01 3.70 -8.48
C ARG A 248 10.11 3.47 -7.26
N ARG A 249 9.54 2.27 -7.18
CA ARG A 249 8.97 1.65 -5.98
C ARG A 249 9.78 0.44 -5.56
N GLU A 250 9.78 0.15 -4.27
CA GLU A 250 10.51 -0.93 -3.62
C GLU A 250 9.80 -1.23 -2.30
N SER A 251 9.34 -2.47 -2.11
CA SER A 251 8.66 -2.93 -0.89
C SER A 251 9.61 -3.01 0.30
N ALA A 252 9.05 -3.07 1.51
CA ALA A 252 9.68 -3.66 2.69
C ALA A 252 10.32 -5.05 2.41
N PRO A 253 11.19 -5.56 3.30
CA PRO A 253 11.88 -6.84 3.15
C PRO A 253 10.96 -8.08 3.21
N SER A 254 11.45 -9.17 2.65
CA SER A 254 10.92 -10.52 2.88
C SER A 254 11.38 -11.08 4.22
N ALA A 255 10.63 -12.03 4.78
CA ALA A 255 11.14 -12.99 5.76
C ALA A 255 12.48 -13.59 5.30
N CYS A 256 13.49 -13.54 6.17
CA CYS A 256 14.83 -14.00 5.84
C CYS A 256 14.87 -15.52 5.63
N GLN A 257 15.62 -15.97 4.63
CA GLN A 257 15.95 -17.39 4.43
C GLN A 257 17.43 -17.68 4.70
N VAL A 258 17.72 -18.83 5.29
CA VAL A 258 19.09 -19.24 5.64
C VAL A 258 19.69 -20.15 4.57
N ALA A 259 20.92 -19.86 4.14
CA ALA A 259 21.75 -20.76 3.34
C ALA A 259 23.10 -21.02 4.01
N ALA A 260 23.44 -22.29 4.24
CA ALA A 260 24.71 -22.70 4.84
C ALA A 260 25.77 -22.98 3.78
N THR A 261 26.90 -22.27 3.80
CA THR A 261 28.03 -22.52 2.89
C THR A 261 29.32 -22.84 3.63
N VAL A 262 30.24 -23.52 2.95
CA VAL A 262 31.60 -23.77 3.40
C VAL A 262 32.54 -22.83 2.63
N ASP A 263 33.39 -22.10 3.35
CA ASP A 263 34.31 -21.13 2.76
C ASP A 263 35.37 -21.80 1.85
N PRO A 264 35.72 -21.19 0.69
CA PRO A 264 36.90 -21.56 -0.06
C PRO A 264 38.20 -21.40 0.76
N PRO A 265 39.20 -22.29 0.59
CA PRO A 265 39.35 -23.23 -0.51
C PRO A 265 38.70 -24.61 -0.29
N ILE A 266 37.89 -24.79 0.76
CA ILE A 266 37.29 -26.11 1.06
C ILE A 266 36.21 -26.45 0.02
N LYS A 267 35.34 -25.49 -0.30
CA LYS A 267 34.40 -25.56 -1.43
C LYS A 267 34.19 -24.18 -2.02
N ASP A 268 34.07 -24.07 -3.34
CA ASP A 268 33.63 -22.85 -4.01
C ASP A 268 32.09 -22.78 -4.07
N GLN A 269 31.46 -22.60 -2.90
CA GLN A 269 30.00 -22.55 -2.81
C GLN A 269 29.43 -21.15 -3.07
N VAL A 270 28.33 -21.12 -3.83
CA VAL A 270 27.53 -19.94 -4.16
C VAL A 270 26.08 -20.15 -3.75
N ILE A 271 25.32 -19.07 -3.58
CA ILE A 271 23.88 -19.13 -3.27
C ILE A 271 23.10 -18.68 -4.51
N ASP A 272 22.21 -19.55 -4.96
CA ASP A 272 21.26 -19.28 -6.02
C ASP A 272 19.90 -18.99 -5.40
N VAL A 273 19.28 -17.89 -5.85
CA VAL A 273 17.97 -17.44 -5.43
C VAL A 273 17.00 -17.71 -6.58
N SER A 274 16.00 -18.56 -6.34
CA SER A 274 14.97 -18.89 -7.31
C SER A 274 13.63 -18.28 -6.90
N ILE A 275 13.00 -17.52 -7.79
CA ILE A 275 11.63 -17.03 -7.58
C ILE A 275 10.65 -18.12 -8.01
N THR A 276 10.03 -18.79 -7.03
CA THR A 276 9.06 -19.87 -7.28
C THR A 276 7.66 -19.34 -7.57
N GLN A 277 7.33 -18.15 -7.08
CA GLN A 277 6.11 -17.42 -7.42
C GLN A 277 6.41 -15.92 -7.45
N ASN A 278 6.09 -15.23 -8.55
CA ASN A 278 6.36 -13.80 -8.65
C ASN A 278 5.38 -13.01 -7.76
N ALA A 279 5.89 -12.12 -6.91
CA ALA A 279 5.05 -11.17 -6.20
C ALA A 279 4.31 -10.27 -7.22
N PRO A 280 2.99 -10.04 -7.06
CA PRO A 280 2.25 -9.19 -7.97
C PRO A 280 2.86 -7.79 -8.10
N GLY A 281 3.01 -7.33 -9.34
CA GLY A 281 3.63 -6.05 -9.68
C GLY A 281 5.16 -5.99 -9.64
N ALA A 282 5.87 -7.04 -9.21
CA ALA A 282 7.33 -7.07 -9.20
C ALA A 282 7.91 -7.22 -10.62
N GLN A 283 8.62 -6.18 -11.08
CA GLN A 283 9.40 -6.16 -12.33
C GLN A 283 10.86 -6.58 -12.11
N TYR A 284 11.35 -6.41 -10.88
CA TYR A 284 12.69 -6.71 -10.42
C TYR A 284 12.67 -7.21 -8.97
N TYR A 285 13.75 -7.88 -8.56
CA TYR A 285 14.06 -8.10 -7.15
C TYR A 285 15.41 -7.51 -6.82
N ASN A 286 15.51 -6.80 -5.70
CA ASN A 286 16.80 -6.60 -5.05
C ASN A 286 17.04 -7.77 -4.10
N VAL A 287 18.28 -8.25 -4.05
CA VAL A 287 18.73 -9.29 -3.12
C VAL A 287 19.67 -8.67 -2.10
N TYR A 288 19.45 -8.99 -0.83
CA TYR A 288 20.23 -8.57 0.31
C TYR A 288 20.83 -9.79 1.03
N LEU A 289 21.99 -9.62 1.66
CA LEU A 289 22.75 -10.69 2.29
C LEU A 289 23.29 -10.24 3.65
N ASN A 290 23.10 -11.07 4.68
CA ASN A 290 23.65 -10.91 6.02
C ASN A 290 24.64 -12.05 6.33
N PRO A 291 25.91 -11.76 6.67
CA PRO A 291 26.92 -12.78 7.01
C PRO A 291 26.68 -13.48 8.37
N ASN A 292 25.72 -13.02 9.18
CA ASN A 292 25.40 -13.59 10.49
C ASN A 292 24.22 -14.58 10.45
N GLY A 293 23.58 -14.77 9.30
CA GLY A 293 22.33 -15.53 9.18
C GLY A 293 21.08 -14.63 9.28
N CYS A 294 19.94 -15.23 9.62
CA CYS A 294 18.74 -14.50 10.01
C CYS A 294 18.82 -14.23 11.52
N ASP A 295 19.56 -13.20 11.91
CA ASP A 295 19.95 -12.90 13.30
C ASP A 295 18.95 -12.01 14.06
N GLY A 296 17.84 -11.63 13.44
CA GLY A 296 16.85 -10.69 14.02
C GLY A 296 17.32 -9.24 14.04
N ASN A 297 18.32 -8.89 13.23
CA ASN A 297 18.74 -7.50 13.03
C ASN A 297 18.67 -7.13 11.53
N PRO A 298 17.58 -6.50 11.06
CA PRO A 298 17.41 -6.10 9.65
C PRO A 298 18.53 -5.16 9.18
N ASN A 299 19.11 -4.39 10.11
CA ASN A 299 20.23 -3.49 9.83
C ASN A 299 21.55 -4.21 9.50
N ASN A 300 21.66 -5.54 9.60
CA ASN A 300 22.86 -6.29 9.21
C ASN A 300 22.86 -6.75 7.74
N PHE A 301 21.74 -6.57 7.02
CA PHE A 301 21.61 -6.97 5.62
C PHE A 301 22.24 -5.96 4.66
N SER A 302 22.87 -6.46 3.60
CA SER A 302 23.60 -5.65 2.61
C SER A 302 23.20 -5.99 1.19
N PHE A 303 22.88 -4.96 0.41
CA PHE A 303 22.49 -5.08 -1.00
C PHE A 303 23.58 -5.78 -1.83
N ILE A 304 23.18 -6.89 -2.45
CA ILE A 304 23.99 -7.67 -3.39
C ILE A 304 23.79 -7.14 -4.81
N ASN A 305 22.59 -7.24 -5.36
CA ASN A 305 22.28 -6.77 -6.73
C ASN A 305 20.77 -6.62 -6.93
N ARG A 306 20.40 -5.92 -7.99
CA ARG A 306 19.08 -5.97 -8.61
C ARG A 306 19.06 -6.94 -9.80
N PHE A 307 18.06 -7.80 -9.84
CA PHE A 307 17.81 -8.77 -10.90
C PHE A 307 16.44 -8.48 -11.54
N ASN A 308 16.25 -8.84 -12.81
CA ASN A 308 14.89 -8.85 -13.38
C ASN A 308 14.05 -9.92 -12.68
N ALA A 309 12.76 -9.64 -12.47
CA ALA A 309 11.80 -10.68 -12.08
C ALA A 309 11.59 -11.68 -13.24
N PRO A 310 11.19 -12.94 -12.96
CA PRO A 310 10.85 -13.89 -14.02
C PRO A 310 9.81 -13.31 -14.98
N GLY A 311 10.10 -13.35 -16.28
CA GLY A 311 9.24 -12.79 -17.33
C GLY A 311 9.49 -11.33 -17.69
N PHE A 312 10.42 -10.65 -17.01
CA PHE A 312 10.81 -9.27 -17.30
C PHE A 312 12.25 -9.14 -17.82
N SER A 313 12.52 -8.08 -18.58
CA SER A 313 13.86 -7.61 -18.94
C SER A 313 13.86 -6.09 -19.01
N GLY A 314 14.66 -5.44 -18.17
CA GLY A 314 14.72 -3.97 -18.13
C GLY A 314 13.36 -3.33 -17.80
N GLY A 315 12.55 -3.99 -16.96
CA GLY A 315 11.21 -3.53 -16.58
C GLY A 315 10.11 -3.84 -17.60
N SER A 316 10.46 -4.27 -18.81
CA SER A 316 9.50 -4.66 -19.85
C SER A 316 9.20 -6.17 -19.79
N PRO A 317 7.93 -6.61 -19.92
CA PRO A 317 7.60 -8.02 -20.11
C PRO A 317 8.21 -8.58 -21.41
N VAL A 318 8.85 -9.76 -21.37
CA VAL A 318 9.53 -10.36 -22.54
C VAL A 318 8.68 -11.36 -23.33
N GLY A 319 7.36 -11.21 -23.32
CA GLY A 319 6.43 -11.91 -24.22
C GLY A 319 5.20 -12.49 -23.52
N PRO A 320 4.43 -13.37 -24.19
CA PRO A 320 3.17 -13.88 -23.68
C PRO A 320 3.37 -14.78 -22.45
N TYR A 321 2.36 -14.82 -21.59
CA TYR A 321 2.38 -15.56 -20.34
C TYR A 321 2.39 -17.10 -20.54
N PRO A 322 3.18 -17.89 -19.76
CA PRO A 322 4.30 -17.51 -18.90
C PRO A 322 5.63 -17.56 -19.66
N ASN A 323 6.29 -16.40 -19.81
CA ASN A 323 7.72 -16.36 -20.13
C ASN A 323 8.52 -16.28 -18.82
N GLY A 324 9.63 -17.01 -18.74
CA GLY A 324 10.53 -17.04 -17.57
C GLY A 324 10.39 -18.30 -16.69
N GLY A 325 9.16 -18.71 -16.36
CA GLY A 325 8.87 -19.92 -15.59
C GLY A 325 9.12 -19.80 -14.07
N ALA A 326 8.32 -20.54 -13.30
CA ALA A 326 8.50 -20.66 -11.85
C ALA A 326 9.81 -21.38 -11.51
N GLY A 327 10.53 -20.89 -10.51
CA GLY A 327 11.78 -21.46 -10.01
C GLY A 327 13.05 -21.02 -10.75
N ALA A 328 12.95 -20.08 -11.70
CA ALA A 328 14.11 -19.54 -12.40
C ALA A 328 15.09 -18.85 -11.44
N VAL A 329 16.39 -19.16 -11.57
CA VAL A 329 17.47 -18.56 -10.77
C VAL A 329 17.70 -17.11 -11.23
N LEU A 330 17.69 -16.17 -10.28
CA LEU A 330 18.04 -14.78 -10.51
C LEU A 330 19.51 -14.68 -10.93
N SER A 331 19.78 -14.16 -12.12
CA SER A 331 21.13 -14.04 -12.67
C SER A 331 21.30 -12.77 -13.51
N GLY A 332 22.54 -12.37 -13.80
CA GLY A 332 22.83 -11.12 -14.53
C GLY A 332 22.52 -9.84 -13.73
N GLY A 333 22.61 -9.92 -12.39
CA GLY A 333 22.28 -8.80 -11.50
C GLY A 333 23.20 -7.59 -11.64
N THR A 334 22.68 -6.42 -11.30
CA THR A 334 23.37 -5.12 -11.46
C THR A 334 23.29 -4.24 -10.21
N GLY A 335 24.16 -3.23 -10.15
CA GLY A 335 24.14 -2.17 -9.12
C GLY A 335 24.98 -2.42 -7.87
N GLY A 336 25.37 -3.66 -7.57
CA GLY A 336 26.17 -3.99 -6.40
C GLY A 336 27.37 -4.88 -6.70
N TRP A 337 27.28 -6.16 -6.37
CA TRP A 337 28.31 -7.19 -6.45
C TRP A 337 27.97 -8.23 -7.52
N PRO A 338 28.04 -7.91 -8.83
CA PRO A 338 27.60 -8.81 -9.90
C PRO A 338 28.33 -10.15 -9.85
N CYS A 339 27.58 -11.25 -9.84
CA CYS A 339 28.18 -12.58 -9.92
C CYS A 339 28.89 -12.77 -11.27
N GLY A 340 30.20 -13.06 -11.22
CA GLY A 340 31.00 -13.32 -12.43
C GLY A 340 30.81 -14.72 -13.04
N SER A 341 30.03 -15.60 -12.40
CA SER A 341 29.64 -16.90 -12.93
C SER A 341 28.24 -16.83 -13.54
N ALA A 342 28.07 -17.32 -14.76
CA ALA A 342 26.78 -17.29 -15.44
C ALA A 342 25.77 -18.22 -14.76
N GLY A 343 24.51 -17.77 -14.65
CA GLY A 343 23.40 -18.57 -14.11
C GLY A 343 23.28 -18.58 -12.58
N HIS A 344 24.13 -17.84 -11.86
CA HIS A 344 24.12 -17.78 -10.39
C HIS A 344 23.77 -16.41 -9.83
N THR A 345 23.28 -16.36 -8.59
CA THR A 345 22.81 -15.11 -7.95
C THR A 345 23.89 -14.43 -7.10
N ILE A 346 24.41 -15.12 -6.07
CA ILE A 346 25.27 -14.55 -5.02
C ILE A 346 26.62 -15.28 -5.02
N CYS A 347 27.68 -14.55 -5.40
CA CYS A 347 29.00 -15.09 -5.66
C CYS A 347 30.10 -14.11 -5.27
N SER A 348 31.31 -14.60 -5.00
CA SER A 348 32.56 -13.82 -4.87
C SER A 348 32.55 -12.71 -3.80
N VAL A 349 31.57 -12.68 -2.90
CA VAL A 349 31.49 -11.74 -1.77
C VAL A 349 32.13 -12.32 -0.51
N THR A 350 32.65 -11.44 0.35
CA THR A 350 33.13 -11.79 1.70
C THR A 350 32.33 -11.04 2.77
N ALA A 351 32.17 -11.60 3.96
CA ALA A 351 31.51 -10.90 5.08
C ALA A 351 32.12 -9.51 5.34
N SER A 352 33.45 -9.42 5.28
CA SER A 352 34.21 -8.17 5.40
C SER A 352 34.00 -7.15 4.27
N THR A 353 33.45 -7.56 3.11
CA THR A 353 33.05 -6.62 2.04
C THR A 353 31.61 -6.15 2.15
N LEU A 354 30.78 -6.80 2.98
CA LEU A 354 29.39 -6.40 3.22
C LEU A 354 29.27 -5.39 4.36
N LEU A 355 30.22 -5.38 5.30
CA LEU A 355 30.19 -4.53 6.49
C LEU A 355 31.36 -3.51 6.53
N PRO A 356 31.18 -2.31 7.11
CA PRO A 356 29.91 -1.77 7.61
C PRO A 356 28.97 -1.43 6.45
N ASN A 357 27.69 -1.72 6.64
CA ASN A 357 26.63 -1.24 5.78
C ASN A 357 26.10 0.11 6.26
N LYS A 358 25.21 0.70 5.46
CA LYS A 358 24.67 2.03 5.69
C LYS A 358 23.28 2.14 5.09
N VAL A 359 22.50 3.04 5.65
CA VAL A 359 21.26 3.48 5.03
C VAL A 359 21.56 4.19 3.72
N CYS A 360 20.74 3.94 2.70
CA CYS A 360 20.86 4.55 1.38
C CYS A 360 19.59 5.29 0.99
N TYR A 361 19.75 6.28 0.10
CA TYR A 361 18.61 7.01 -0.47
C TYR A 361 17.70 6.05 -1.24
N ALA A 362 16.41 6.00 -0.90
CA ALA A 362 15.52 4.92 -1.33
C ALA A 362 15.35 4.75 -2.86
N GLN A 363 15.66 5.76 -3.68
CA GLN A 363 15.67 5.61 -5.15
C GLN A 363 16.92 4.88 -5.69
N VAL A 364 17.99 4.74 -4.90
CA VAL A 364 19.29 4.23 -5.32
C VAL A 364 19.82 3.19 -4.32
N ARG A 365 19.94 1.93 -4.76
CA ARG A 365 20.71 0.90 -4.04
C ARG A 365 22.05 0.69 -4.73
N THR A 366 23.11 0.61 -3.94
CA THR A 366 24.50 0.35 -4.32
C THR A 366 25.14 -0.56 -3.27
N GLN A 367 26.41 -0.95 -3.45
CA GLN A 367 27.14 -1.77 -2.49
C GLN A 367 27.02 -1.22 -1.05
N ASN A 368 26.83 -2.15 -0.09
CA ASN A 368 26.70 -1.87 1.34
C ASN A 368 25.45 -1.05 1.72
N CYS A 369 24.47 -0.88 0.83
CA CYS A 369 23.17 -0.33 1.22
C CYS A 369 22.37 -1.35 2.02
N GLN A 370 21.80 -0.90 3.14
CA GLN A 370 20.76 -1.62 3.88
C GLN A 370 19.46 -1.75 3.05
N PRO A 371 18.59 -2.70 3.41
CA PRO A 371 17.20 -2.73 2.93
C PRO A 371 16.44 -1.42 3.20
N PRO A 372 15.20 -1.28 2.70
CA PRO A 372 14.25 -0.29 3.17
C PRO A 372 13.82 -0.56 4.62
N ASP A 373 13.02 0.35 5.17
CA ASP A 373 12.36 0.14 6.46
C ASP A 373 11.41 -1.08 6.39
N ASP A 374 11.34 -1.80 7.51
CA ASP A 374 10.55 -3.02 7.70
C ASP A 374 9.04 -2.73 7.77
N GLU A 375 8.21 -3.75 7.61
CA GLU A 375 6.75 -3.59 7.68
C GLU A 375 6.23 -3.08 9.04
N ALA A 376 5.04 -2.48 9.00
CA ALA A 376 4.31 -2.06 10.19
C ALA A 376 3.28 -3.12 10.62
N ALA A 377 3.01 -3.18 11.92
CA ALA A 377 1.94 -4.03 12.44
C ALA A 377 0.58 -3.63 11.81
N PRO A 378 -0.35 -4.59 11.64
CA PRO A 378 -1.67 -4.32 11.06
C PRO A 378 -2.36 -3.14 11.76
N GLN A 379 -2.57 -2.02 11.06
CA GLN A 379 -3.35 -0.91 11.63
C GLN A 379 -4.79 -1.37 11.88
N CYS A 380 -5.31 -1.01 13.06
CA CYS A 380 -6.57 -1.51 13.57
C CYS A 380 -7.21 -0.47 14.49
N PHE A 381 -8.48 -0.15 14.24
CA PHE A 381 -9.21 0.86 15.03
C PHE A 381 -9.72 0.29 16.37
N SER A 382 -10.11 1.22 17.24
CA SER A 382 -10.14 1.19 18.71
C SER A 382 -11.03 0.15 19.43
N SER A 383 -11.40 -0.97 18.80
CA SER A 383 -11.99 -2.12 19.51
C SER A 383 -11.87 -3.48 18.80
N CYS A 384 -11.35 -3.57 17.58
CA CYS A 384 -11.11 -4.89 17.01
C CYS A 384 -9.89 -5.52 17.71
N THR A 385 -10.11 -6.60 18.45
CA THR A 385 -9.19 -7.73 18.36
C THR A 385 -9.62 -8.54 17.14
N PRO A 386 -9.13 -8.23 15.92
CA PRO A 386 -9.39 -9.10 14.78
C PRO A 386 -8.89 -10.50 15.18
N PRO A 387 -9.56 -11.58 14.76
CA PRO A 387 -9.08 -12.91 15.08
C PRO A 387 -7.61 -13.03 14.63
N PRO A 388 -6.70 -13.53 15.48
CA PRO A 388 -5.32 -13.75 15.08
C PRO A 388 -5.29 -14.51 13.74
N THR A 389 -4.45 -14.06 12.81
CA THR A 389 -4.37 -14.55 11.41
C THR A 389 -5.54 -14.21 10.48
N THR A 390 -6.16 -13.03 10.57
CA THR A 390 -7.08 -12.52 9.52
C THR A 390 -6.59 -11.28 8.76
N LEU A 391 -5.60 -10.55 9.27
CA LEU A 391 -5.09 -9.31 8.68
C LEU A 391 -3.65 -9.47 8.21
N SER A 392 -3.32 -8.86 7.07
CA SER A 392 -1.92 -8.65 6.68
C SER A 392 -1.33 -7.47 7.43
N GLN A 393 -0.02 -7.35 7.37
CA GLN A 393 0.71 -6.17 7.78
C GLN A 393 0.59 -5.04 6.76
N GLU A 394 0.92 -3.85 7.23
CA GLU A 394 1.02 -2.65 6.40
C GLU A 394 2.48 -2.39 6.02
N ASN A 395 2.68 -1.65 4.94
CA ASN A 395 4.01 -1.12 4.65
C ASN A 395 4.45 -0.18 5.78
N ALA A 396 5.75 0.10 5.88
CA ALA A 396 6.28 1.03 6.87
C ALA A 396 5.52 2.38 6.85
N ASP A 397 5.25 2.95 8.03
CA ASP A 397 4.77 4.33 8.15
C ASP A 397 5.70 5.29 7.40
N MET A 398 5.12 6.39 6.92
CA MET A 398 5.77 7.50 6.24
C MET A 398 7.01 8.05 6.97
N GLN A 399 8.19 7.47 6.72
CA GLN A 399 9.46 8.07 7.13
C GLN A 399 9.93 9.04 6.05
N LEU A 400 10.12 10.30 6.47
CA LEU A 400 10.35 11.44 5.59
C LEU A 400 11.54 11.21 4.64
N GLN A 401 11.40 11.68 3.40
CA GLN A 401 12.48 11.71 2.40
C GLN A 401 13.54 12.80 2.71
N TYR A 402 13.82 13.03 4.01
CA TYR A 402 14.73 14.05 4.52
C TYR A 402 15.93 13.41 5.22
N PRO A 403 17.15 13.93 5.01
CA PRO A 403 18.32 13.53 5.79
C PRO A 403 18.12 13.68 7.32
N PRO A 404 18.51 12.68 8.14
CA PRO A 404 19.05 11.38 7.75
C PRO A 404 17.94 10.44 7.29
N ASN A 405 17.84 10.20 5.97
CA ASN A 405 16.83 9.30 5.41
C ASN A 405 17.05 7.91 6.02
N THR A 406 16.00 7.22 6.47
CA THR A 406 16.04 5.83 6.95
C THR A 406 16.07 4.81 5.81
N GLY A 407 15.93 5.29 4.57
CA GLY A 407 15.95 4.43 3.38
C GLY A 407 14.62 3.75 3.11
N GLY A 408 13.58 4.18 3.84
CA GLY A 408 12.23 3.65 3.98
C GLY A 408 11.53 3.16 2.71
N ASP A 409 10.48 2.40 2.97
CA ASP A 409 9.63 1.80 1.96
C ASP A 409 9.15 2.86 0.94
N VAL A 410 9.36 2.58 -0.35
CA VAL A 410 8.92 3.43 -1.47
C VAL A 410 7.89 2.73 -2.36
N ALA A 411 7.39 1.56 -1.93
CA ALA A 411 6.16 0.96 -2.43
C ALA A 411 4.91 1.64 -1.86
N ASN A 412 4.98 2.20 -0.65
CA ASN A 412 3.81 2.67 0.08
C ASN A 412 3.10 3.88 -0.55
N GLU A 413 1.88 4.10 -0.07
CA GLU A 413 0.96 5.15 -0.44
C GLU A 413 1.39 6.56 -0.05
N ASN A 414 2.43 6.68 0.77
CA ASN A 414 2.86 7.93 1.42
C ASN A 414 4.17 8.47 0.86
N TYR A 415 4.76 7.76 -0.10
CA TYR A 415 5.97 8.16 -0.75
C TYR A 415 5.70 9.19 -1.86
N CYS A 416 6.16 10.43 -1.69
CA CYS A 416 5.97 11.50 -2.67
C CYS A 416 7.30 11.99 -3.27
N GLN A 417 7.34 12.11 -4.60
CA GLN A 417 8.53 12.51 -5.34
C GLN A 417 8.60 14.03 -5.53
N ALA A 418 9.60 14.66 -4.92
CA ALA A 418 9.87 16.09 -5.09
C ALA A 418 10.65 16.37 -6.40
N PRO A 419 10.21 17.35 -7.21
CA PRO A 419 11.08 17.96 -8.22
C PRO A 419 12.24 18.68 -7.53
N ALA A 420 13.45 18.62 -8.11
CA ALA A 420 14.69 18.85 -7.38
C ALA A 420 14.86 20.24 -6.72
N ALA A 421 14.59 20.30 -5.41
CA ALA A 421 15.43 20.95 -4.41
C ALA A 421 15.31 20.17 -3.09
N ALA A 422 16.36 19.45 -2.68
CA ALA A 422 16.30 18.60 -1.49
C ALA A 422 16.24 19.44 -0.20
N GLY A 423 15.36 19.07 0.73
CA GLY A 423 15.35 19.59 2.11
C GLY A 423 14.51 20.84 2.39
N THR A 424 13.43 21.09 1.63
CA THR A 424 12.53 22.25 1.85
C THR A 424 11.07 21.91 2.17
N GLY A 425 10.73 20.64 2.38
CA GLY A 425 9.36 20.19 2.68
C GLY A 425 8.98 20.23 4.16
N ASP A 426 7.68 20.08 4.44
CA ASP A 426 7.11 20.04 5.79
C ASP A 426 7.13 18.59 6.33
N PRO A 427 7.72 18.32 7.51
CA PRO A 427 7.69 16.99 8.13
C PRO A 427 6.28 16.50 8.51
N ASN A 428 5.28 17.38 8.56
CA ASN A 428 3.88 17.02 8.81
C ASN A 428 3.05 16.91 7.51
N ALA A 429 3.66 17.19 6.35
CA ALA A 429 3.02 17.13 5.04
C ALA A 429 4.11 16.92 3.95
N PRO A 430 4.69 15.71 3.84
CA PRO A 430 5.85 15.47 2.97
C PRO A 430 5.57 15.78 1.50
N CYS A 431 4.31 15.65 1.10
CA CYS A 431 3.85 15.82 -0.26
C CYS A 431 3.57 17.29 -0.64
N ALA A 432 3.57 18.23 0.31
CA ALA A 432 3.22 19.64 0.08
C ALA A 432 4.01 20.30 -1.07
N ASN A 433 5.31 19.96 -1.19
CA ASN A 433 6.18 20.43 -2.27
C ASN A 433 6.41 19.40 -3.38
N ALA A 434 6.06 18.13 -3.14
CA ALA A 434 6.07 17.09 -4.16
C ALA A 434 4.81 17.18 -5.02
N LYS A 435 4.77 16.41 -6.11
CA LYS A 435 3.63 16.47 -7.05
C LYS A 435 3.11 15.10 -7.50
N ILE A 436 3.77 14.01 -7.10
CA ILE A 436 3.46 12.65 -7.55
C ILE A 436 3.78 11.64 -6.44
N THR A 437 2.80 10.83 -6.09
CA THR A 437 2.95 9.58 -5.34
C THR A 437 3.12 8.43 -6.35
N PRO A 438 4.27 7.73 -6.42
CA PRO A 438 4.45 6.57 -7.30
C PRO A 438 3.46 5.44 -6.96
N GLY A 439 3.01 4.71 -7.98
CA GLY A 439 2.06 3.60 -7.79
C GLY A 439 0.60 4.01 -7.55
N ALA A 440 0.32 5.27 -7.18
CA ALA A 440 -1.03 5.73 -6.87
C ALA A 440 -1.99 5.61 -8.07
N VAL A 441 -3.25 5.29 -7.76
CA VAL A 441 -4.33 5.13 -8.73
C VAL A 441 -5.52 6.03 -8.43
N GLN A 442 -6.30 6.34 -9.47
CA GLN A 442 -7.62 6.94 -9.32
C GLN A 442 -8.66 6.14 -10.10
N PHE A 443 -9.72 5.72 -9.42
CA PHE A 443 -10.91 5.13 -10.04
C PHE A 443 -11.81 6.28 -10.49
N TYR A 444 -12.04 6.37 -11.79
CA TYR A 444 -12.86 7.40 -12.40
C TYR A 444 -14.15 6.80 -12.95
N PHE A 445 -15.28 7.22 -12.41
CA PHE A 445 -16.59 6.76 -12.83
C PHE A 445 -17.19 7.75 -13.84
N THR A 446 -17.51 7.26 -15.04
CA THR A 446 -18.24 8.05 -16.05
C THR A 446 -19.72 8.09 -15.74
N ALA A 447 -20.44 9.03 -16.36
CA ALA A 447 -21.88 9.15 -16.20
C ALA A 447 -22.63 7.82 -16.44
N GLY A 448 -23.41 7.38 -15.45
CA GLY A 448 -24.18 6.13 -15.50
C GLY A 448 -23.40 4.87 -15.14
N SER A 449 -22.10 4.95 -14.88
CA SER A 449 -21.33 3.85 -14.28
C SER A 449 -21.50 3.81 -12.77
N CYS A 450 -21.35 2.63 -12.18
CA CYS A 450 -21.60 2.38 -10.76
C CYS A 450 -20.49 1.55 -10.12
N MET A 451 -20.28 1.75 -8.82
CA MET A 451 -19.44 0.91 -7.97
C MET A 451 -20.29 -0.06 -7.14
N SER A 452 -19.91 -1.33 -7.18
CA SER A 452 -20.49 -2.41 -6.37
C SER A 452 -19.39 -3.26 -5.73
N GLN A 453 -18.91 -2.83 -4.57
CA GLN A 453 -18.06 -3.64 -3.69
C GLN A 453 -18.93 -4.39 -2.67
N ASN A 454 -18.80 -5.72 -2.63
CA ASN A 454 -19.42 -6.63 -1.66
C ASN A 454 -18.32 -7.15 -0.70
N ALA A 455 -18.64 -7.44 0.57
CA ALA A 455 -17.72 -7.99 1.57
C ALA A 455 -17.08 -9.35 1.20
N GLN A 456 -17.60 -10.06 0.19
CA GLN A 456 -16.92 -11.24 -0.38
C GLN A 456 -15.75 -10.88 -1.32
N GLY A 457 -15.77 -9.69 -1.95
CA GLY A 457 -14.65 -9.20 -2.75
C GLY A 457 -13.60 -8.51 -1.87
N ALA A 458 -12.39 -8.36 -2.41
CA ALA A 458 -11.33 -7.60 -1.74
C ALA A 458 -10.64 -6.65 -2.72
N THR A 459 -10.57 -5.39 -2.33
CA THR A 459 -9.97 -4.31 -3.10
C THR A 459 -9.20 -3.41 -2.15
N TYR A 460 -7.87 -3.41 -2.24
CA TYR A 460 -7.00 -2.60 -1.39
C TYR A 460 -6.24 -1.62 -2.28
N VAL A 461 -6.66 -0.36 -2.34
CA VAL A 461 -6.06 0.62 -3.28
C VAL A 461 -5.80 1.97 -2.64
N TYR A 462 -4.75 2.65 -3.11
CA TYR A 462 -4.39 3.98 -2.66
C TYR A 462 -4.29 5.02 -3.80
N SER A 463 -4.65 6.26 -3.47
CA SER A 463 -4.45 7.45 -4.32
C SER A 463 -3.23 8.26 -3.90
N GLY A 464 -3.01 9.41 -4.54
CA GLY A 464 -1.81 10.20 -4.36
C GLY A 464 -1.99 11.69 -4.64
N GLU A 465 -0.98 12.46 -4.30
CA GLU A 465 -0.96 13.93 -4.42
C GLU A 465 -1.38 14.42 -5.82
N GLN A 466 -0.97 13.73 -6.89
CA GLN A 466 -1.31 14.07 -8.27
C GLN A 466 -2.81 14.04 -8.58
N TYR A 467 -3.59 13.32 -7.78
CA TYR A 467 -5.03 13.17 -7.89
C TYR A 467 -5.79 13.95 -6.79
N ASN A 468 -5.10 14.81 -6.04
CA ASN A 468 -5.57 15.39 -4.78
C ASN A 468 -6.00 14.30 -3.78
N TRP A 469 -5.27 13.16 -3.75
CA TRP A 469 -5.62 11.99 -2.94
C TRP A 469 -7.02 11.40 -3.18
N ILE A 470 -7.70 11.78 -4.27
CA ILE A 470 -9.02 11.24 -4.59
C ILE A 470 -8.84 9.85 -5.21
N VAL A 471 -9.22 8.81 -4.47
CA VAL A 471 -9.15 7.41 -4.88
C VAL A 471 -10.34 7.00 -5.73
N ILE A 472 -11.52 7.56 -5.45
CA ILE A 472 -12.74 7.37 -6.25
C ILE A 472 -13.29 8.75 -6.61
N TYR A 473 -13.37 9.04 -7.92
CA TYR A 473 -13.86 10.30 -8.46
C TYR A 473 -15.08 10.08 -9.36
N GLU A 474 -16.11 10.90 -9.17
CA GLU A 474 -17.25 11.05 -10.07
C GLU A 474 -17.59 12.55 -10.20
N ALA A 475 -17.78 13.06 -11.42
CA ALA A 475 -17.95 14.49 -11.65
C ALA A 475 -19.33 15.01 -11.21
N GLY A 476 -19.36 16.13 -10.47
CA GLY A 476 -20.59 16.87 -10.20
C GLY A 476 -21.24 17.45 -11.47
N GLY A 477 -22.56 17.60 -11.45
CA GLY A 477 -23.33 18.24 -12.53
C GLY A 477 -23.87 17.31 -13.61
N VAL A 478 -23.56 16.01 -13.57
CA VAL A 478 -24.25 14.99 -14.38
C VAL A 478 -25.18 14.19 -13.46
N PRO A 479 -26.47 13.99 -13.78
CA PRO A 479 -27.38 13.22 -12.94
C PRO A 479 -27.09 11.72 -13.07
N VAL A 480 -26.08 11.26 -12.34
CA VAL A 480 -25.80 9.84 -12.16
C VAL A 480 -26.68 9.34 -11.03
N THR A 481 -27.82 8.74 -11.37
CA THR A 481 -28.71 8.08 -10.39
C THR A 481 -28.14 6.72 -9.95
N CYS A 482 -26.83 6.66 -9.73
CA CYS A 482 -26.17 5.46 -9.24
C CYS A 482 -26.37 5.33 -7.73
N ASN A 483 -26.67 4.11 -7.30
CA ASN A 483 -26.59 3.69 -5.92
C ASN A 483 -25.28 2.92 -5.75
N ASN A 484 -24.20 3.64 -5.44
CA ASN A 484 -22.90 3.03 -5.16
C ASN A 484 -23.00 2.22 -3.86
N THR A 485 -22.41 1.02 -3.84
CA THR A 485 -22.34 0.17 -2.65
C THR A 485 -20.90 -0.18 -2.30
N LEU A 486 -20.57 -0.01 -1.02
CA LEU A 486 -19.26 -0.30 -0.45
C LEU A 486 -19.43 -1.14 0.81
N ASP A 487 -19.35 -2.46 0.65
CA ASP A 487 -19.44 -3.43 1.73
C ASP A 487 -18.04 -4.02 2.02
N GLY A 488 -17.50 -3.71 3.20
CA GLY A 488 -16.14 -4.04 3.62
C GLY A 488 -15.95 -5.46 4.13
N GLY A 489 -15.01 -6.20 3.54
CA GLY A 489 -14.42 -7.42 4.09
C GLY A 489 -12.97 -7.18 4.51
N ALA A 490 -12.34 -8.17 5.17
CA ALA A 490 -11.02 -8.03 5.81
C ALA A 490 -9.83 -7.65 4.88
N GLY A 491 -10.02 -7.64 3.55
CA GLY A 491 -9.04 -7.19 2.56
C GLY A 491 -9.49 -6.01 1.70
N THR A 492 -10.50 -5.24 2.13
CA THR A 492 -11.03 -4.09 1.39
C THR A 492 -10.61 -2.79 2.04
N GLN A 493 -9.94 -1.90 1.30
CA GLN A 493 -9.50 -0.59 1.76
C GLN A 493 -9.35 0.38 0.57
N TYR A 494 -9.86 1.61 0.71
CA TYR A 494 -9.70 2.67 -0.29
C TYR A 494 -9.01 3.87 0.37
N ILE A 495 -7.68 3.93 0.28
CA ILE A 495 -6.88 4.95 0.94
C ILE A 495 -6.93 6.23 0.09
N GLY A 496 -7.58 7.25 0.65
CA GLY A 496 -7.83 8.54 0.02
C GLY A 496 -9.31 8.94 0.04
N THR A 497 -9.64 10.03 -0.66
CA THR A 497 -10.99 10.60 -0.73
C THR A 497 -11.87 9.90 -1.77
N ILE A 498 -13.11 9.57 -1.39
CA ILE A 498 -14.23 9.33 -2.30
C ILE A 498 -14.91 10.68 -2.55
N TYR A 499 -14.79 11.22 -3.76
CA TYR A 499 -15.42 12.47 -4.18
C TYR A 499 -16.43 12.20 -5.31
N THR A 500 -17.71 12.23 -4.94
CA THR A 500 -18.84 11.88 -5.81
C THR A 500 -20.06 12.76 -5.48
N PRO A 501 -19.96 14.10 -5.61
CA PRO A 501 -20.95 15.05 -5.07
C PRO A 501 -22.38 14.93 -5.65
N ALA A 502 -22.59 14.11 -6.69
CA ALA A 502 -23.90 13.82 -7.28
C ALA A 502 -24.47 12.42 -6.92
N ALA A 503 -23.70 11.54 -6.26
CA ALA A 503 -24.03 10.13 -6.11
C ALA A 503 -24.54 9.74 -4.72
N TYR A 504 -25.29 8.63 -4.66
CA TYR A 504 -25.73 7.99 -3.42
C TYR A 504 -24.78 6.87 -3.04
N TRP A 505 -24.34 6.83 -1.78
CA TRP A 505 -23.55 5.73 -1.22
C TRP A 505 -24.30 4.98 -0.14
N LYS A 506 -24.28 3.64 -0.23
CA LYS A 506 -24.55 2.74 0.89
C LYS A 506 -23.24 2.10 1.32
N ILE A 507 -22.81 2.40 2.54
CA ILE A 507 -21.54 1.94 3.12
C ILE A 507 -21.85 0.96 4.25
N THR A 508 -21.28 -0.24 4.18
CA THR A 508 -21.44 -1.35 5.13
C THR A 508 -20.10 -2.08 5.30
N GLY A 509 -19.94 -2.96 6.29
CA GLY A 509 -18.69 -3.74 6.45
C GLY A 509 -18.46 -4.29 7.86
N GLY A 510 -17.27 -4.87 8.07
CA GLY A 510 -16.79 -5.41 9.37
C GLY A 510 -15.29 -5.17 9.61
N ASP A 511 -14.73 -5.92 10.58
CA ASP A 511 -13.49 -5.75 11.38
C ASP A 511 -12.19 -5.21 10.75
N ARG A 512 -12.13 -5.02 9.43
CA ARG A 512 -11.20 -4.10 8.78
C ARG A 512 -11.95 -3.24 7.76
N ALA A 513 -12.00 -1.94 8.02
CA ALA A 513 -11.61 -0.90 7.05
C ALA A 513 -11.93 0.50 7.59
N PRO A 514 -11.00 1.47 7.46
CA PRO A 514 -11.41 2.79 7.00
C PRO A 514 -11.83 2.63 5.53
N LEU A 515 -13.13 2.52 5.27
CA LEU A 515 -13.66 2.24 3.92
C LEU A 515 -13.35 3.36 2.93
N ALA A 516 -13.05 4.55 3.45
CA ALA A 516 -12.45 5.66 2.75
C ALA A 516 -11.61 6.48 3.76
N GLY A 517 -10.62 7.22 3.25
CA GLY A 517 -9.96 8.29 4.01
C GLY A 517 -10.85 9.54 4.17
N GLN A 518 -11.83 9.72 3.28
CA GLN A 518 -12.84 10.79 3.36
C GLN A 518 -13.98 10.46 2.39
N VAL A 519 -15.22 10.86 2.71
CA VAL A 519 -16.37 10.71 1.78
C VAL A 519 -17.07 12.06 1.58
N ILE A 520 -17.10 12.52 0.33
CA ILE A 520 -17.88 13.68 -0.13
C ILE A 520 -18.87 13.18 -1.18
N ALA A 521 -20.16 13.18 -0.84
CA ALA A 521 -21.23 12.61 -1.66
C ALA A 521 -22.52 13.44 -1.54
N TRP A 522 -23.46 13.24 -2.47
CA TRP A 522 -24.81 13.82 -2.36
C TRP A 522 -25.56 13.27 -1.13
N SER A 523 -25.44 11.97 -0.89
CA SER A 523 -25.96 11.32 0.31
C SER A 523 -25.17 10.04 0.62
N ALA A 524 -24.81 9.85 1.88
CA ALA A 524 -24.17 8.64 2.38
C ALA A 524 -25.02 8.01 3.48
N THR A 525 -25.37 6.73 3.32
CA THR A 525 -25.97 5.90 4.36
C THR A 525 -24.97 4.86 4.83
N VAL A 526 -24.40 5.08 6.01
CA VAL A 526 -23.65 4.05 6.72
C VAL A 526 -24.61 3.17 7.53
N ALA A 527 -24.48 1.85 7.37
CA ALA A 527 -25.34 0.83 7.96
C ALA A 527 -24.56 -0.47 8.21
N GLY A 528 -24.96 -1.29 9.18
CA GLY A 528 -24.26 -2.55 9.43
C GLY A 528 -24.66 -3.26 10.72
N GLY A 529 -24.16 -4.49 10.86
CA GLY A 529 -24.20 -5.29 12.09
C GLY A 529 -22.81 -5.60 12.68
N ALA A 530 -21.73 -5.25 11.97
CA ALA A 530 -20.35 -5.29 12.43
C ALA A 530 -19.78 -3.86 12.47
N GLN A 531 -18.53 -3.71 12.94
CA GLN A 531 -17.90 -2.41 13.13
C GLN A 531 -17.46 -1.84 11.76
N VAL A 532 -17.88 -0.61 11.46
CA VAL A 532 -17.53 0.10 10.22
C VAL A 532 -16.65 1.30 10.56
N GLY A 533 -15.62 1.58 9.76
CA GLY A 533 -14.74 2.74 9.93
C GLY A 533 -14.75 3.70 8.74
N VAL A 534 -14.61 4.99 9.04
CA VAL A 534 -14.16 6.03 8.10
C VAL A 534 -13.11 6.85 8.84
N ASP A 535 -11.89 6.92 8.33
CA ASP A 535 -10.76 7.55 9.02
C ASP A 535 -10.21 8.73 8.24
N PHE A 536 -10.41 9.95 8.75
CA PHE A 536 -9.72 11.12 8.21
C PHE A 536 -8.27 11.17 8.69
N ASN A 537 -7.38 10.57 7.92
CA ASN A 537 -5.94 10.79 8.09
C ASN A 537 -5.49 12.04 7.29
N PRO A 538 -5.03 13.13 7.94
CA PRO A 538 -4.62 14.36 7.27
C PRO A 538 -3.37 14.20 6.40
N ASN A 539 -2.62 13.10 6.53
CA ASN A 539 -1.49 12.78 5.65
C ASN A 539 -1.96 12.22 4.29
N TYR A 540 -3.15 11.59 4.23
CA TYR A 540 -3.64 10.78 3.10
C TYR A 540 -4.91 11.33 2.45
N ALA A 541 -5.47 12.39 3.02
CA ALA A 541 -6.59 13.15 2.45
C ALA A 541 -6.07 14.47 1.86
N PRO A 542 -6.70 15.02 0.80
CA PRO A 542 -6.32 16.35 0.34
C PRO A 542 -6.58 17.36 1.44
N ALA A 543 -5.60 18.24 1.69
CA ALA A 543 -5.80 19.43 2.53
C ALA A 543 -7.03 20.19 2.00
N PRO A 544 -8.15 20.19 2.74
CA PRO A 544 -9.40 20.65 2.17
C PRO A 544 -9.53 22.17 2.29
N PRO A 545 -10.27 22.84 1.39
CA PRO A 545 -10.80 24.17 1.67
C PRO A 545 -11.78 24.19 2.88
N ALA A 546 -12.11 23.02 3.45
CA ALA A 546 -13.27 22.78 4.31
C ALA A 546 -12.98 22.42 5.77
N ALA A 547 -11.74 22.07 6.16
CA ALA A 547 -11.36 21.75 7.55
C ALA A 547 -10.58 22.88 8.23
N ARG A 548 -10.42 24.04 7.57
CA ARG A 548 -10.10 25.27 8.27
C ARG A 548 -11.40 25.92 8.72
N LEU A 549 -11.89 25.50 9.89
CA LEU A 549 -12.83 26.30 10.67
C LEU A 549 -12.21 27.69 10.82
N ILE A 550 -12.82 28.67 10.16
CA ILE A 550 -12.44 30.07 10.30
C ILE A 550 -12.95 30.48 11.69
N ASN A 551 -12.00 30.75 12.58
CA ASN A 551 -12.22 31.20 13.95
C ASN A 551 -12.81 32.63 13.99
#